data_AF-A0A392W5D3-F1
#
_entry.id   AF-A0A392W5D3-F1
#
_cell.length_a   1.000
_cell.length_b   1.000
_cell.length_c   1.000
_cell.angle_alpha   90.00
_cell.angle_beta   90.00
_cell.angle_gamma   90.00
#
_symmetry.space_group_name_H-M   'P 1'
#
loop_
_entity.id
_entity.type
_entity.pdbx_description
1 polymer ?
#
loop_
_entity_poly.entity_id
_entity_poly.type
_entity_poly.pdbx_seq_one_letter_code
_entity_poly.pdbx_strand_id
1 'polypeptide(L)' 'MTPQEAWSGVKPSVHYFRVFGCLEYVHVPDAMRKKLDPKGIKCVHLGVSEESKAYKLYD' A
#
# COMPACT_ATOMS: atom_id res chain seq x y z
N MET A 1 -6.97 -14.50 16.51
CA MET A 1 -5.69 -15.25 16.45
C MET A 1 -5.21 -15.17 15.02
N THR A 2 -4.10 -14.49 14.76
CA THR A 2 -3.45 -14.46 13.44
C THR A 2 -2.70 -15.78 13.21
N PRO A 3 -2.37 -16.15 11.95
CA PRO A 3 -1.58 -17.35 11.68
C PRO A 3 -0.22 -17.38 12.40
N GLN A 4 0.44 -16.23 12.53
CA GLN A 4 1.72 -16.13 13.26
C GLN A 4 1.51 -16.29 14.78
N GLU A 5 0.41 -15.79 15.35
CA GLU A 5 0.03 -16.04 16.75
C GLU A 5 -0.23 -17.53 17.00
N ALA A 6 -0.98 -18.18 16.10
CA ALA A 6 -1.33 -19.59 16.21
C ALA A 6 -0.10 -20.51 16.16
N TRP A 7 0.88 -20.15 15.34
CA TRP A 7 2.12 -20.91 15.19
C TRP A 7 3.13 -20.67 16.33
N SER A 8 3.35 -19.41 16.70
CA SER A 8 4.42 -19.05 17.63
C SER A 8 3.98 -18.93 19.09
N GLY A 9 2.66 -18.85 19.37
CA GLY A 9 2.12 -18.50 20.68
C GLY A 9 2.35 -17.04 21.09
N VAL A 10 3.00 -16.23 20.24
CA VAL A 10 3.36 -14.83 20.53
C VAL A 10 2.50 -13.88 19.68
N LYS A 11 1.86 -12.92 20.35
CA LYS A 11 1.16 -11.80 19.71
C LYS A 11 2.16 -10.91 18.95
N PRO A 12 2.06 -10.77 17.61
CA PRO A 12 2.96 -9.93 16.85
C PRO A 12 2.68 -8.48 17.21
N SER A 13 3.76 -7.71 17.41
CA SER A 13 3.63 -6.26 17.47
C SER A 13 3.27 -5.76 16.07
N VAL A 14 2.27 -4.89 16.00
CA VAL A 14 1.87 -4.19 14.77
C VAL A 14 2.12 -2.69 14.86
N HIS A 15 2.83 -2.25 15.90
CA HIS A 15 3.07 -0.83 16.18
C HIS A 15 3.86 -0.11 15.07
N TYR A 16 4.63 -0.86 14.28
CA TYR A 16 5.37 -0.33 13.14
C TYR A 16 4.50 -0.15 11.88
N PHE A 17 3.29 -0.72 11.82
CA PHE A 17 2.38 -0.47 10.72
C PHE A 17 1.80 0.94 10.82
N ARG A 18 1.93 1.67 9.72
CA ARG A 18 1.34 3.00 9.57
C ARG A 18 0.12 2.89 8.67
N VAL A 19 -1.02 3.37 9.16
CA VAL A 19 -2.26 3.46 8.36
C VAL A 19 -2.13 4.52 7.27
N PHE A 20 -1.47 5.64 7.59
CA PHE A 20 -1.14 6.74 6.69
C PHE A 20 0.36 7.00 6.72
N GLY A 21 0.93 7.48 5.63
CA GLY A 21 2.37 7.69 5.51
C GLY A 21 3.16 6.41 5.26
N CYS A 22 2.48 5.31 4.90
CA CYS A 22 3.14 4.10 4.43
C CYS A 22 3.54 4.24 2.95
N LEU A 23 4.50 3.41 2.55
CA LEU A 23 4.93 3.32 1.17
C LEU A 23 3.92 2.49 0.37
N GLU A 24 3.46 3.02 -0.75
CA GLU A 24 2.60 2.30 -1.69
C GLU A 24 3.12 2.45 -3.13
N TYR A 25 2.55 1.66 -4.03
CA TYR A 25 2.86 1.73 -5.46
C TYR A 25 1.56 1.84 -6.25
N VAL A 26 1.36 2.96 -6.94
CA VAL A 26 0.21 3.15 -7.83
C VAL A 26 0.48 2.50 -9.18
N HIS A 27 -0.48 1.73 -9.69
CA HIS A 27 -0.37 1.13 -11.01
C HIS A 27 -0.42 2.18 -12.10
N VAL A 28 0.56 2.15 -13.02
CA VAL A 28 0.51 2.94 -14.25
C VAL A 28 -0.15 2.09 -15.33
N PRO A 29 -1.25 2.53 -15.98
CA PRO A 29 -1.87 1.82 -17.10
C PRO A 29 -0.92 1.54 -18.28
N ASP A 30 -1.13 0.44 -18.98
CA ASP A 30 -0.30 0.04 -20.14
C ASP A 30 -0.26 1.10 -21.25
N ALA A 31 -1.38 1.80 -21.47
CA ALA A 31 -1.46 2.88 -22.46
C ALA A 31 -0.52 4.06 -22.17
N MET A 32 -0.05 4.21 -20.92
CA MET A 32 0.87 5.26 -20.48
C MET A 32 2.32 4.76 -20.35
N ARG A 33 2.61 3.54 -20.81
CA ARG A 33 3.94 2.91 -20.69
C ARG A 33 4.46 2.38 -22.01
N LYS A 34 5.78 2.38 -22.16
CA LYS A 34 6.53 1.66 -23.20
C LYS A 34 7.11 0.37 -22.66
N LYS A 35 7.65 -0.46 -23.56
CA LYS A 35 8.28 -1.72 -23.19
C LYS A 35 9.45 -1.46 -22.23
N LEU A 36 9.45 -2.17 -21.09
CA LEU A 36 10.40 -2.05 -19.96
C LEU A 36 10.19 -0.85 -19.03
N ASP A 37 9.18 -0.02 -19.23
CA ASP A 37 8.85 1.03 -18.26
C ASP A 37 8.31 0.43 -16.95
N PRO A 38 8.57 1.06 -15.80
CA PRO A 38 8.10 0.59 -14.50
C PRO A 38 6.56 0.54 -14.45
N LYS A 39 5.99 -0.55 -13.94
CA LYS A 39 4.53 -0.77 -13.87
C LYS A 39 3.83 0.03 -12.78
N GLY A 40 4.58 0.71 -11.92
CA GLY A 40 4.02 1.52 -10.85
C GLY A 40 4.94 2.62 -10.38
N ILE A 41 4.33 3.66 -9.81
CA ILE A 41 5.00 4.82 -9.23
C ILE A 41 4.96 4.66 -7.71
N LYS A 42 6.10 4.93 -7.06
CA LYS A 42 6.23 4.87 -5.61
C LYS A 42 5.53 6.10 -5.01
N CYS A 43 4.62 5.89 -4.07
CA CYS A 43 3.86 6.98 -3.45
C CYS A 43 3.79 6.80 -1.93
N VAL A 44 3.33 7.84 -1.26
CA VAL A 44 2.95 7.86 0.15
C VAL A 44 1.43 7.80 0.26
N HIS A 45 0.91 6.87 1.04
CA HIS A 45 -0.52 6.75 1.29
C HIS A 45 -1.03 7.85 2.23
N LEU A 46 -1.97 8.67 1.76
CA LEU A 46 -2.58 9.75 2.55
C LEU A 46 -3.99 9.40 3.05
N GLY A 47 -4.61 8.36 2.50
CA GLY A 47 -5.89 7.82 2.97
C GLY A 47 -6.85 7.47 1.85
N VAL A 48 -8.16 7.57 2.12
CA VAL A 48 -9.22 7.26 1.14
C VAL A 48 -9.91 8.57 0.71
N SER A 49 -10.33 8.66 -0.55
CA SER A 49 -11.13 9.77 -1.07
C SER A 49 -12.49 9.82 -0.38
N GLU A 50 -13.00 11.02 -0.14
CA GLU A 50 -14.34 11.20 0.43
C GLU A 50 -15.41 11.10 -0.68
N GLU A 51 -15.01 11.44 -1.92
CA GLU A 51 -15.87 11.47 -3.10
C GLU A 51 -15.91 10.12 -3.83
N SER A 52 -14.96 9.23 -3.58
CA SER A 52 -14.80 7.98 -4.32
C SER A 52 -14.17 6.87 -3.48
N LYS A 53 -14.32 5.61 -3.93
CA LYS A 53 -13.64 4.45 -3.33
C LYS A 53 -12.15 4.33 -3.73
N ALA A 54 -11.50 5.47 -4.01
CA ALA A 54 -10.10 5.51 -4.42
C ALA A 54 -9.19 5.86 -3.23
N TYR A 55 -7.92 5.44 -3.32
CA TYR A 55 -6.88 5.86 -2.38
C TYR A 55 -6.32 7.23 -2.78
N LYS A 56 -6.05 8.07 -1.78
CA LYS A 56 -5.32 9.33 -1.89
C LYS A 56 -3.83 9.03 -1.74
N LEU A 57 -3.07 9.27 -2.80
CA LEU A 57 -1.63 8.98 -2.88
C LEU A 57 -0.87 10.26 -3.25
N TYR A 58 0.34 10.41 -2.74
CA TYR A 58 1.26 11.51 -3.06
C TYR A 58 2.60 10.95 -3.52
N ASP A 59 3.09 11.37 -4.69
CA ASP A 59 4.42 11.02 -5.24
C ASP A 59 5.49 11.99 -4.69
#